data_AF-D5T3W4-F1
#
_entry.id   AF-D5T3W4-F1
#
_cell.length_a   1.000
_cell.length_b   1.000
_cell.length_c   1.000
_cell.angle_alpha   90.00
_cell.angle_beta   90.00
_cell.angle_gamma   90.00
#
_symmetry.space_group_name_H-M   'P 1'
#
loop_
_entity.id
_entity.type
_entity.pdbx_description
1 polymer ?
#
loop_
_entity_poly.entity_id
_entity_poly.type
_entity_poly.pdbx_seq_one_letter_code
_entity_poly.pdbx_strand_id
1 'polypeptide(L)'
;MITKDDQILNLLGLAMRAGKLVLGSDSTLSAIRGNKVQIAFFPSDGGQSQSKKFADKSNFYHVTLIQDYTKTQLTDAIGVNRSIFAIADRGFSRKIKQLILEKERN
;
A
#
# COMPACT_ATOMS: atom_id res chain seq x y z
N MET A 1 4.49 -23.30 4.52
CA MET A 1 4.29 -22.35 5.63
C MET A 1 4.04 -21.00 5.00
N ILE A 2 2.96 -20.30 5.34
CA ILE A 2 2.62 -18.99 4.73
C ILE A 2 3.57 -17.93 5.31
N THR A 3 4.27 -17.17 4.46
CA THR A 3 5.18 -16.10 4.90
C THR A 3 4.41 -14.84 5.31
N LYS A 4 5.07 -13.90 5.99
CA LYS A 4 4.44 -12.60 6.33
C LYS A 4 4.08 -11.80 5.08
N ASP A 5 4.92 -11.86 4.05
CA ASP A 5 4.63 -11.23 2.77
C ASP A 5 3.40 -11.83 2.11
N ASP A 6 3.24 -13.16 2.11
CA ASP A 6 2.04 -13.82 1.61
C ASP A 6 0.78 -13.37 2.39
N GLN A 7 0.88 -13.21 3.72
CA GLN A 7 -0.23 -12.71 4.53
C GLN A 7 -0.63 -11.28 4.15
N ILE A 8 0.35 -10.40 3.93
CA ILE A 8 0.11 -9.01 3.52
C ILE A 8 -0.53 -8.97 2.13
N LEU A 9 0.04 -9.67 1.14
CA LEU A 9 -0.46 -9.70 -0.24
C LEU A 9 -1.88 -10.28 -0.31
N ASN A 10 -2.17 -11.37 0.41
CA ASN A 10 -3.53 -11.91 0.48
C ASN A 10 -4.53 -10.92 1.11
N LEU A 11 -4.09 -10.18 2.13
CA LEU A 11 -4.92 -9.18 2.79
C LEU A 11 -5.21 -7.97 1.88
N LEU A 12 -4.28 -7.62 0.99
CA LEU A 12 -4.51 -6.61 -0.06
C LEU A 12 -5.60 -7.06 -1.04
N GLY A 13 -5.59 -8.33 -1.47
CA GLY A 13 -6.65 -8.88 -2.32
C GLY A 13 -8.02 -8.87 -1.65
N LEU A 14 -8.08 -9.16 -0.34
CA LEU A 14 -9.31 -9.02 0.46
C LEU A 14 -9.79 -7.56 0.53
N ALA A 15 -8.87 -6.61 0.76
CA ALA A 15 -9.20 -5.18 0.79
C ALA A 15 -9.72 -4.70 -0.56
N MET A 16 -9.14 -5.18 -1.67
CA MET A 16 -9.62 -4.88 -3.02
C MET A 16 -11.05 -5.38 -3.24
N ARG A 17 -11.31 -6.66 -2.93
CA ARG A 17 -12.66 -7.26 -3.06
C ARG A 17 -13.71 -6.55 -2.21
N ALA A 18 -13.31 -6.04 -1.04
CA ALA A 18 -14.18 -5.27 -0.15
C ALA A 18 -14.36 -3.79 -0.57
N GLY A 19 -13.74 -3.36 -1.67
CA GLY A 19 -13.80 -1.96 -2.14
C GLY A 19 -13.09 -0.98 -1.19
N LYS A 20 -12.08 -1.44 -0.46
CA LYS A 20 -11.38 -0.67 0.59
C LYS A 20 -10.03 -0.11 0.14
N LEU A 21 -9.78 -0.10 -1.16
CA LEU A 21 -8.59 0.50 -1.77
C LEU A 21 -8.96 1.79 -2.51
N VAL A 22 -8.10 2.80 -2.39
CA VAL A 22 -8.04 3.94 -3.31
C VAL A 22 -7.00 3.62 -4.36
N LEU A 23 -7.41 3.51 -5.62
CA LEU A 23 -6.55 3.10 -6.72
C LEU A 23 -6.11 4.29 -7.58
N GLY A 24 -4.87 4.22 -8.08
CA GLY A 24 -4.33 5.17 -9.05
C GLY A 24 -3.65 6.38 -8.41
N SER A 25 -2.72 6.99 -9.16
CA SER A 25 -1.80 8.00 -8.63
C SER A 25 -2.51 9.22 -8.03
N ASP A 26 -3.41 9.85 -8.79
CA ASP A 26 -4.03 11.12 -8.36
C ASP A 26 -5.01 10.93 -7.21
N SER A 27 -5.83 9.88 -7.25
CA SER A 27 -6.75 9.52 -6.16
C SER A 27 -5.98 9.18 -4.88
N THR A 28 -4.91 8.41 -4.99
CA THR A 28 -4.04 8.06 -3.84
C THR A 28 -3.41 9.31 -3.24
N LEU A 29 -2.86 10.19 -4.08
CA LEU A 29 -2.24 11.43 -3.63
C LEU A 29 -3.25 12.38 -2.97
N SER A 30 -4.48 12.45 -3.51
CA SER A 30 -5.57 13.24 -2.95
C SER A 30 -6.02 12.68 -1.60
N ALA A 31 -6.09 11.35 -1.47
CA ALA A 31 -6.41 10.70 -0.22
C ALA A 31 -5.35 10.92 0.86
N ILE A 32 -4.05 10.89 0.49
CA ILE A 32 -2.93 11.24 1.36
C ILE A 32 -3.05 12.68 1.85
N ARG A 33 -3.20 13.64 0.93
CA ARG A 33 -3.34 15.08 1.27
C ARG A 33 -4.55 15.37 2.15
N GLY A 34 -5.63 14.61 1.96
CA GLY A 34 -6.85 14.73 2.75
C GLY A 34 -6.81 13.97 4.08
N ASN A 35 -5.69 13.35 4.46
CA ASN A 35 -5.57 12.48 5.65
C ASN A 35 -6.66 11.38 5.72
N LYS A 36 -7.11 10.88 4.56
CA LYS A 36 -8.17 9.86 4.47
C LYS A 36 -7.63 8.44 4.54
N VAL A 37 -6.32 8.27 4.44
CA VAL A 37 -5.61 6.98 4.42
C VAL A 37 -4.42 7.04 5.37
N GLN A 38 -4.03 5.89 5.91
CA GLN A 38 -2.91 5.80 6.86
C GLN A 38 -1.73 4.98 6.32
N ILE A 39 -1.92 4.33 5.19
CA ILE A 39 -0.92 3.49 4.54
C ILE A 39 -1.16 3.51 3.02
N ALA A 40 -0.06 3.61 2.27
CA ALA A 40 -0.02 3.58 0.82
C ALA A 40 1.04 2.59 0.35
N PHE A 41 0.84 2.04 -0.85
CA PHE A 41 1.76 1.14 -1.52
C PHE A 41 2.24 1.76 -2.82
N PHE A 42 3.55 1.73 -3.02
CA PHE A 42 4.21 2.13 -4.25
C PHE A 42 5.22 1.02 -4.61
N PRO A 43 5.30 0.60 -5.88
CA PRO A 43 6.15 -0.53 -6.24
C PRO A 43 7.65 -0.19 -6.11
N SER A 44 8.46 -1.15 -5.67
CA SER A 44 9.92 -1.01 -5.55
C SER A 44 10.61 -0.74 -6.89
N ASP A 45 10.07 -1.29 -7.97
CA ASP A 45 10.49 -1.13 -9.37
C ASP A 45 9.74 0.01 -10.09
N GLY A 46 9.10 0.91 -9.33
CA GLY A 46 8.42 2.09 -9.86
C GLY A 46 9.37 3.21 -10.30
N GLY A 47 8.87 4.12 -11.14
CA GLY A 47 9.65 5.26 -11.61
C GLY A 47 10.09 6.21 -10.49
N GLN A 48 11.37 6.56 -10.47
CA GLN A 48 12.03 7.34 -9.42
C GLN A 48 11.34 8.68 -9.10
N SER A 49 10.92 9.42 -10.12
CA SER A 49 10.21 10.70 -9.95
C SER A 49 8.90 10.54 -9.16
N GLN A 50 8.14 9.49 -9.45
CA GLN A 50 6.89 9.20 -8.75
C GLN A 50 7.15 8.67 -7.35
N SER A 51 8.13 7.76 -7.17
CA SER A 51 8.53 7.26 -5.86
C SER A 51 8.86 8.42 -4.91
N LYS A 52 9.72 9.34 -5.35
CA LYS A 52 10.07 10.55 -4.57
C LYS A 52 8.85 11.39 -4.22
N LYS A 53 7.98 11.65 -5.20
CA LYS A 53 6.74 12.42 -4.99
C LYS A 53 5.82 11.78 -3.93
N PHE A 54 5.65 10.46 -3.98
CA PHE A 54 4.84 9.74 -2.99
C PHE A 54 5.52 9.69 -1.62
N ALA A 55 6.84 9.51 -1.57
CA ALA A 55 7.61 9.53 -0.34
C ALA A 55 7.50 10.90 0.36
N ASP A 56 7.78 11.99 -0.36
CA ASP A 56 7.73 13.35 0.18
C ASP A 56 6.34 13.69 0.73
N LYS A 57 5.28 13.33 -0.01
CA LYS A 57 3.90 13.58 0.45
C LYS A 57 3.50 12.66 1.59
N SER A 58 3.85 11.38 1.54
CA SER A 58 3.52 10.45 2.63
C SER A 58 4.22 10.87 3.93
N ASN A 59 5.49 11.28 3.86
CA ASN A 59 6.24 11.80 5.00
C ASN A 59 5.59 13.07 5.58
N PHE A 60 5.23 14.03 4.73
CA PHE A 60 4.60 15.29 5.17
C PHE A 60 3.24 15.07 5.85
N TYR A 61 2.42 14.14 5.34
CA TYR A 61 1.09 13.83 5.87
C TYR A 61 1.09 12.65 6.87
N HIS A 62 2.26 12.18 7.32
CA HIS A 62 2.41 11.05 8.25
C HIS A 62 1.69 9.76 7.81
N VAL A 63 1.68 9.49 6.51
CA VAL A 63 1.18 8.25 5.91
C VAL A 63 2.34 7.27 5.75
N THR A 64 2.13 6.01 6.16
CA THR A 64 3.14 4.96 5.94
C THR A 64 3.19 4.60 4.46
N LEU A 65 4.34 4.77 3.81
CA LEU A 65 4.55 4.34 2.43
C LEU A 65 5.33 3.03 2.40
N ILE A 66 4.74 1.98 1.83
CA ILE A 66 5.38 0.66 1.68
C ILE A 66 5.91 0.51 0.26
N GLN A 67 7.18 0.12 0.15
CA GLN A 67 7.91 -0.04 -1.11
C GLN A 67 8.66 -1.38 -1.20
N ASP A 68 8.19 -2.39 -0.48
CA ASP A 68 8.85 -3.71 -0.39
C ASP A 68 8.55 -4.62 -1.59
N TYR A 69 7.51 -4.30 -2.38
CA TYR A 69 6.95 -5.19 -3.38
C TYR A 69 7.09 -4.62 -4.78
N THR A 70 7.35 -5.49 -5.75
CA THR A 70 7.35 -5.12 -7.17
C THR A 70 5.93 -4.83 -7.67
N LYS A 71 5.82 -4.11 -8.78
CA LYS A 71 4.55 -3.87 -9.47
C LYS A 71 3.81 -5.17 -9.78
N THR A 72 4.52 -6.22 -10.18
CA THR A 72 3.92 -7.52 -10.49
C THR A 72 3.29 -8.14 -9.25
N GLN A 73 4.03 -8.22 -8.13
CA GLN A 73 3.51 -8.76 -6.87
C GLN A 73 2.26 -8.00 -6.38
N LEU A 74 2.27 -6.67 -6.47
CA LEU A 74 1.12 -5.84 -6.11
C LEU A 74 -0.08 -6.07 -7.04
N THR A 75 0.18 -6.17 -8.35
CA THR A 75 -0.85 -6.41 -9.37
C THR A 75 -1.51 -7.78 -9.17
N ASP A 76 -0.71 -8.81 -8.92
CA ASP A 76 -1.20 -10.17 -8.69
C ASP A 76 -2.02 -10.24 -7.41
N ALA A 77 -1.58 -9.55 -6.34
CA ALA A 77 -2.28 -9.52 -5.07
C ALA A 77 -3.66 -8.84 -5.15
N ILE A 78 -3.78 -7.73 -5.87
CA ILE A 78 -5.03 -6.98 -5.98
C ILE A 78 -5.87 -7.37 -7.21
N GLY A 79 -5.31 -8.08 -8.18
CA GLY A 79 -6.00 -8.47 -9.42
C GLY A 79 -6.26 -7.32 -10.41
N VAL A 80 -5.56 -6.19 -10.27
CA VAL A 80 -5.71 -5.01 -11.15
C VAL A 80 -4.34 -4.46 -11.51
N ASN A 81 -4.13 -4.13 -12.80
CA ASN A 81 -2.88 -3.50 -13.29
C ASN A 81 -2.80 -2.01 -12.87
N ARG A 82 -2.65 -1.80 -11.56
CA ARG A 82 -2.48 -0.52 -10.89
C ARG A 82 -1.41 -0.72 -9.83
N SER A 83 -0.25 -0.09 -10.07
CA SER A 83 0.90 -0.26 -9.19
C SER A 83 0.82 0.52 -7.89
N ILE A 84 0.01 1.59 -7.85
CA ILE A 84 -0.07 2.53 -6.73
C ILE A 84 -1.48 2.59 -6.20
N PHE A 85 -1.62 2.42 -4.88
CA PHE A 85 -2.88 2.49 -4.18
C PHE A 85 -2.67 2.81 -2.70
N ALA A 86 -3.75 3.16 -2.01
CA ALA A 86 -3.78 3.30 -0.56
C ALA A 86 -4.96 2.55 0.07
N ILE A 87 -4.83 2.22 1.35
CA ILE A 87 -5.89 1.53 2.11
C ILE A 87 -6.81 2.58 2.74
N ALA A 88 -8.09 2.59 2.33
CA ALA A 88 -9.12 3.50 2.85
C ALA A 88 -9.74 3.02 4.17
N ASP A 89 -9.59 1.74 4.49
CA ASP A 89 -10.19 1.13 5.66
C ASP A 89 -9.20 1.03 6.83
N ARG A 90 -9.65 1.42 8.03
CA ARG A 90 -8.82 1.42 9.24
C ARG A 90 -8.52 0.01 9.73
N GLY A 91 -9.44 -0.94 9.58
CA GLY A 91 -9.26 -2.33 10.01
C GLY A 91 -8.17 -3.02 9.20
N PHE A 92 -8.26 -2.93 7.86
CA PHE A 92 -7.21 -3.41 6.96
C PHE A 92 -5.87 -2.70 7.24
N SER A 93 -5.87 -1.36 7.36
CA SER A 93 -4.66 -0.60 7.65
C SER A 93 -3.97 -1.06 8.94
N ARG A 94 -4.73 -1.26 10.02
CA ARG A 94 -4.20 -1.73 11.31
C ARG A 94 -3.57 -3.12 11.17
N LYS A 95 -4.26 -4.07 10.53
CA LYS A 95 -3.77 -5.44 10.40
C LYS A 95 -2.52 -5.52 9.52
N ILE A 96 -2.49 -4.78 8.40
CA ILE A 96 -1.31 -4.70 7.53
C ILE A 96 -0.11 -4.12 8.29
N LYS A 97 -0.28 -3.01 9.02
CA LYS A 97 0.79 -2.42 9.84
C LYS A 97 1.34 -3.40 10.87
N GLN A 98 0.46 -4.16 11.53
CA GLN A 98 0.89 -5.20 12.47
C GLN A 98 1.76 -6.27 11.78
N LEU A 99 1.33 -6.76 10.61
CA LEU A 99 2.07 -7.78 9.87
C LEU A 99 3.44 -7.28 9.39
N ILE A 100 3.55 -6.00 9.00
CA ILE A 100 4.81 -5.36 8.63
C ILE A 100 5.76 -5.30 9.84
N LEU A 101 5.27 -4.84 11.00
CA LEU A 101 6.08 -4.80 12.23
C LEU A 101 6.53 -6.20 12.66
N GLU A 102 5.69 -7.22 12.46
CA GLU A 102 6.07 -8.62 12.72
C GLU A 102 7.09 -9.15 11.69
N LYS A 103 7.05 -8.68 10.44
CA LYS A 103 8.03 -9.00 9.40
C LYS A 103 9.40 -8.42 9.73
N GLU A 104 9.47 -7.18 10.20
CA GLU A 104 10.75 -6.49 10.52
C GLU A 104 11.47 -7.03 11.77
N ARG A 105 10.77 -7.78 12.63
CA ARG A 105 11.31 -8.31 13.89
C ARG A 105 11.93 -9.71 13.77
N ASN A 106 11.77 -10.37 12.64
CA ASN A 106 12.27 -11.73 12.37
C ASN A 106 13.30 -11.70 11.24
#